data_AF-A0A0F9ANP9-F1
#
_entry.id   AF-A0A0F9ANP9-F1
#
_cell.length_a   1.000
_cell.length_b   1.000
_cell.length_c   1.000
_cell.angle_alpha   90.00
_cell.angle_beta   90.00
_cell.angle_gamma   90.00
#
_symmetry.space_group_name_H-M   'P 1'
#
loop_
_entity.id
_entity.type
_entity.pdbx_description
1 polymer ?
#
loop_
_entity_poly.entity_id
_entity_poly.type
_entity_poly.pdbx_seq_one_letter_code
_entity_poly.pdbx_strand_id
1 'polypeptide(L)'
;MRKTFILLTIIFIGLFLASAAGEKTQNIEAKGAESKEIQGQKESQETLQFTAGGHVLGFRKGGMFIASSDHALRIEFVNSRPVSPREEGNSPDAENTSQAAKQLGKVSYRNLWEGVTLSYEKYRSGVVKSTYYIQPRGKNKVDAVDQIRLRYNVPVEVDKSGNLLASFETGQMKESRPVAWQEIKGRRVPVEASFRSLGKQEVGFRTGSYDPQFQLVIDPTLVWNTFMGSGGTDYALAIAVDTSGNVYVAGYS
;
A
#
# COMPACT_ATOMS: atom_id res chain seq x y z
N MET A 1 15.67 43.07 -8.21
CA MET A 1 16.52 42.21 -7.37
C MET A 1 15.75 40.94 -7.02
N ARG A 2 16.10 39.79 -7.62
CA ARG A 2 15.49 38.49 -7.32
C ARG A 2 16.23 37.87 -6.12
N LYS A 3 15.51 37.59 -5.03
CA LYS A 3 16.05 36.80 -3.90
C LYS A 3 15.74 35.33 -4.16
N THR A 4 16.79 34.55 -4.41
CA THR A 4 16.74 33.09 -4.51
C THR A 4 16.73 32.52 -3.10
N PHE A 5 15.68 31.77 -2.75
CA PHE A 5 15.65 30.94 -1.53
C PHE A 5 16.16 29.54 -1.88
N ILE A 6 17.25 29.11 -1.26
CA ILE A 6 17.76 27.74 -1.31
C ILE A 6 17.11 26.98 -0.15
N LEU A 7 16.34 25.95 -0.47
CA LEU A 7 15.73 25.06 0.52
C LEU A 7 16.77 24.01 0.94
N LEU A 8 17.17 24.04 2.22
CA LEU A 8 18.12 23.10 2.81
C LEU A 8 17.37 21.85 3.28
N THR A 9 17.55 20.72 2.61
CA THR A 9 17.01 19.43 3.06
C THR A 9 17.91 18.85 4.15
N ILE A 10 17.42 18.83 5.40
CA ILE A 10 18.09 18.18 6.53
C ILE A 10 17.87 16.67 6.42
N ILE A 11 18.94 15.92 6.16
CA ILE A 11 18.96 14.46 6.24
C ILE A 11 19.24 14.07 7.69
N PHE A 12 18.27 13.43 8.35
CA PHE A 12 18.45 12.85 9.68
C PHE A 12 19.27 11.56 9.55
N ILE A 13 20.54 11.58 9.99
CA ILE A 13 21.34 10.38 10.19
C ILE A 13 21.30 10.05 11.69
N GLY A 14 20.69 8.91 12.02
CA GLY A 14 20.62 8.41 13.39
C GLY A 14 22.01 8.12 13.95
N LEU A 15 22.36 8.82 15.03
CA LEU A 15 23.56 8.61 15.82
C LEU A 15 23.26 7.56 16.89
N PHE A 16 23.81 6.35 16.76
CA PHE A 16 23.81 5.37 17.85
C PHE A 16 25.08 5.57 18.68
N LEU A 17 24.91 6.03 19.93
CA LEU A 17 25.97 6.08 20.93
C LEU A 17 26.15 4.68 21.53
N ALA A 18 27.28 4.05 21.23
CA ALA A 18 27.77 2.90 21.99
C ALA A 18 28.70 3.41 23.10
N SER A 19 28.28 3.21 24.35
CA SER A 19 29.09 3.42 25.55
C SER A 19 29.95 2.17 25.80
N ALA A 20 31.27 2.35 25.93
CA ALA A 20 32.13 1.46 26.71
C ALA A 20 33.42 2.20 27.11
N ALA A 21 33.69 2.22 28.41
CA ALA A 21 34.90 2.74 29.04
C ALA A 21 35.99 1.64 29.11
N GLY A 22 37.27 2.05 29.08
CA GLY A 22 38.36 1.25 29.67
C GLY A 22 39.67 1.14 28.87
N GLU A 23 40.63 1.98 29.25
CA GLU A 23 42.10 1.79 29.31
C GLU A 23 43.04 1.70 28.08
N LYS A 24 44.06 2.58 28.20
CA LYS A 24 45.50 2.48 27.87
C LYS A 24 45.98 2.48 26.41
N THR A 25 46.51 3.65 26.05
CA THR A 25 47.53 3.94 25.04
C THR A 25 48.74 3.02 25.08
N GLN A 26 49.09 2.44 23.91
CA GLN A 26 50.48 2.29 23.47
C GLN A 26 50.59 2.49 21.95
N ASN A 27 51.57 3.31 21.56
CA ASN A 27 52.01 3.55 20.19
C ASN A 27 52.60 2.27 19.59
N ILE A 28 52.10 1.85 18.42
CA ILE A 28 52.88 1.04 17.48
C ILE A 28 52.75 1.72 16.11
N GLU A 29 53.92 2.12 15.59
CA GLU A 29 54.09 2.77 14.30
C GLU A 29 53.64 1.87 13.13
N ALA A 30 53.12 2.53 12.11
CA ALA A 30 52.43 1.97 10.97
C ALA A 30 53.26 0.98 10.13
N LYS A 31 52.67 -0.17 9.83
CA LYS A 31 52.96 -0.96 8.62
C LYS A 31 51.64 -1.31 7.95
N GLY A 32 51.61 -1.07 6.65
CA GLY A 32 50.41 -1.10 5.80
C GLY A 32 49.57 -2.35 5.97
N ALA A 33 48.29 -2.13 6.23
CA ALA A 33 47.24 -3.10 6.00
C ALA A 33 46.16 -2.37 5.21
N GLU A 34 45.95 -2.82 3.98
CA GLU A 34 44.84 -2.41 3.13
C GLU A 34 43.54 -2.50 3.93
N SER A 35 42.87 -1.35 4.09
CA SER A 35 41.51 -1.32 4.59
C SER A 35 40.61 -1.99 3.57
N LYS A 36 40.32 -3.28 3.78
CA LYS A 36 39.12 -3.91 3.23
C LYS A 36 37.95 -3.11 3.78
N GLU A 37 37.44 -2.19 2.96
CA GLU A 37 36.12 -1.62 3.16
C GLU A 37 35.16 -2.79 3.33
N ILE A 38 34.66 -2.95 4.56
CA ILE A 38 33.53 -3.80 4.84
C ILE A 38 32.39 -3.16 4.08
N GLN A 39 32.15 -3.64 2.86
CA GLN A 39 30.93 -3.45 2.11
C GLN A 39 29.81 -4.09 2.93
N GLY A 40 29.33 -3.34 3.93
CA GLY A 40 27.98 -3.50 4.42
C GLY A 40 27.08 -3.26 3.22
N GLN A 41 26.67 -4.34 2.56
CA GLN A 41 25.57 -4.34 1.62
C GLN A 41 24.38 -3.69 2.31
N LYS A 42 24.23 -2.38 2.10
CA LYS A 42 22.96 -1.71 2.27
C LYS A 42 22.11 -2.26 1.13
N GLU A 43 21.47 -3.41 1.37
CA GLU A 43 20.31 -3.82 0.58
C GLU A 43 19.35 -2.64 0.65
N SER A 44 19.40 -1.75 -0.34
CA SER A 44 18.33 -0.80 -0.57
C SER A 44 17.11 -1.66 -0.79
N GLN A 45 16.22 -1.76 0.20
CA GLN A 45 14.97 -2.46 0.04
C GLN A 45 14.29 -1.86 -1.19
N GLU A 46 14.24 -2.65 -2.27
CA GLU A 46 13.73 -2.27 -3.58
C GLU A 46 12.28 -1.80 -3.40
N THR A 47 12.13 -0.48 -3.23
CA THR A 47 10.87 0.18 -2.92
C THR A 47 10.51 1.01 -4.12
N LEU A 48 9.40 0.66 -4.76
CA LEU A 48 8.82 1.50 -5.82
C LEU A 48 7.91 2.53 -5.16
N GLN A 49 8.10 3.81 -5.46
CA GLN A 49 7.32 4.90 -4.90
C GLN A 49 6.58 5.68 -5.98
N PHE A 50 5.30 5.96 -5.72
CA PHE A 50 4.41 6.67 -6.64
C PHE A 50 3.52 7.66 -5.88
N THR A 51 2.81 8.50 -6.64
CA THR A 51 1.73 9.34 -6.15
C THR A 51 0.39 8.98 -6.80
N ALA A 52 -0.68 9.01 -6.02
CA ALA A 52 -2.05 8.90 -6.50
C ALA A 52 -3.04 9.52 -5.50
N GLY A 53 -4.02 10.27 -5.99
CA GLY A 53 -5.12 10.82 -5.16
C GLY A 53 -4.65 11.67 -3.98
N GLY A 54 -3.54 12.41 -4.10
CA GLY A 54 -2.96 13.22 -3.01
C GLY A 54 -2.10 12.44 -2.01
N HIS A 55 -1.88 11.15 -2.21
CA HIS A 55 -1.11 10.29 -1.32
C HIS A 55 0.21 9.85 -1.98
N VAL A 56 1.20 9.53 -1.14
CA VAL A 56 2.40 8.78 -1.52
C VAL A 56 2.15 7.30 -1.28
N LEU A 57 2.41 6.48 -2.30
CA LEU A 57 2.30 5.04 -2.23
C LEU A 57 3.69 4.42 -2.36
N GLY A 58 4.05 3.55 -1.42
CA GLY A 58 5.28 2.78 -1.50
C GLY A 58 4.99 1.29 -1.53
N PHE A 59 5.59 0.61 -2.51
CA PHE A 59 5.48 -0.81 -2.73
C PHE A 59 6.82 -1.45 -2.45
N ARG A 60 6.84 -2.45 -1.57
CA ARG A 60 8.05 -3.20 -1.22
C ARG A 60 7.74 -4.69 -1.11
N LYS A 61 8.77 -5.50 -0.94
CA LYS A 61 8.60 -6.92 -0.60
C LYS A 61 7.77 -7.05 0.69
N GLY A 62 6.75 -7.91 0.66
CA GLY A 62 5.91 -8.23 1.82
C GLY A 62 4.87 -7.18 2.21
N GLY A 63 4.71 -6.09 1.45
CA GLY A 63 3.63 -5.14 1.73
C GLY A 63 3.72 -3.82 1.00
N MET A 64 2.80 -2.92 1.35
CA MET A 64 2.77 -1.54 0.85
C MET A 64 2.45 -0.56 1.97
N PHE A 65 2.62 0.72 1.66
CA PHE A 65 2.09 1.80 2.49
C PHE A 65 1.45 2.89 1.62
N ILE A 66 0.51 3.60 2.24
CA ILE A 66 -0.18 4.76 1.69
C ILE A 66 -0.06 5.85 2.74
N ALA A 67 0.57 6.97 2.40
CA ALA A 67 0.83 8.05 3.33
C ALA A 67 0.32 9.38 2.78
N SER A 68 -0.23 10.18 3.69
CA SER A 68 -0.54 11.60 3.53
C SER A 68 0.30 12.40 4.56
N SER A 69 -0.02 13.68 4.75
CA SER A 69 0.58 14.51 5.80
C SER A 69 0.18 14.11 7.22
N ASP A 70 -0.98 13.47 7.41
CA ASP A 70 -1.62 13.27 8.72
C ASP A 70 -1.82 11.79 9.08
N HIS A 71 -1.73 10.87 8.11
CA HIS A 71 -1.87 9.44 8.37
C HIS A 71 -1.00 8.59 7.44
N ALA A 72 -0.68 7.38 7.91
CA ALA A 72 0.01 6.37 7.12
C ALA A 72 -0.61 4.99 7.35
N LEU A 73 -1.25 4.46 6.30
CA LEU A 73 -1.71 3.08 6.28
C LEU A 73 -0.58 2.18 5.80
N ARG A 74 -0.27 1.14 6.57
CA ARG A 74 0.65 0.05 6.16
C ARG A 74 -0.15 -1.23 6.05
N ILE A 75 0.02 -1.92 4.92
CA ILE A 75 -0.60 -3.21 4.64
C ILE A 75 0.51 -4.23 4.45
N GLU A 76 0.53 -5.27 5.28
CA GLU A 76 1.45 -6.40 5.20
C GLU A 76 0.76 -7.60 4.54
N PHE A 77 1.51 -8.30 3.68
CA PHE A 77 1.06 -9.53 3.02
C PHE A 77 1.45 -10.72 3.89
N VAL A 78 0.53 -11.17 4.75
CA VAL A 78 0.81 -12.20 5.74
C VAL A 78 0.96 -13.56 5.06
N ASN A 79 1.99 -14.31 5.45
CA ASN A 79 2.34 -15.62 4.89
C ASN A 79 2.53 -15.61 3.36
N SER A 80 2.87 -14.46 2.78
CA SER A 80 3.12 -14.34 1.35
C SER A 80 4.53 -14.81 1.00
N ARG A 81 4.73 -15.10 -0.29
CA ARG A 81 6.08 -15.28 -0.85
C ARG A 81 6.84 -13.94 -0.84
N PRO A 82 8.17 -13.96 -0.71
CA PRO A 82 9.02 -12.76 -0.69
C PRO A 82 9.24 -12.20 -2.11
N VAL A 83 8.16 -11.83 -2.80
CA VAL A 83 8.21 -11.33 -4.18
C VAL A 83 8.42 -9.81 -4.22
N SER A 84 9.33 -9.32 -5.07
CA SER A 84 9.51 -7.88 -5.31
C SER A 84 8.35 -7.32 -6.16
N PRO A 85 7.91 -6.09 -5.89
CA PRO A 85 6.94 -5.41 -6.74
C PRO A 85 7.51 -5.14 -8.12
N ARG A 86 6.67 -5.16 -9.15
CA ARG A 86 7.04 -4.80 -10.53
C ARG A 86 6.14 -3.71 -11.05
N GLU A 87 6.72 -2.65 -11.59
CA GLU A 87 5.96 -1.71 -12.39
C GLU A 87 5.62 -2.35 -13.75
N GLU A 88 4.35 -2.28 -14.16
CA GLU A 88 3.88 -2.83 -15.43
C GLU A 88 3.65 -1.70 -16.43
N GLY A 89 4.04 -1.91 -17.70
CA GLY A 89 3.79 -0.97 -18.78
C GLY A 89 4.76 0.23 -18.87
N ASN A 90 5.87 0.21 -18.14
CA ASN A 90 6.96 1.17 -18.33
C ASN A 90 8.18 0.50 -18.99
N SER A 91 8.77 1.17 -19.99
CA SER A 91 10.01 0.70 -20.60
C SER A 91 11.19 0.96 -19.63
N PRO A 92 12.14 0.02 -19.47
CA PRO A 92 13.33 0.22 -18.64
C PRO A 92 14.19 1.44 -19.03
N ASP A 93 14.01 1.96 -20.25
CA ASP A 93 14.88 2.97 -20.86
C ASP A 93 14.48 4.43 -20.57
N ALA A 94 13.49 4.68 -19.71
CA ALA A 94 13.13 6.04 -19.32
C ALA A 94 14.06 6.50 -18.17
N GLU A 95 15.14 7.20 -18.52
CA GLU A 95 15.98 7.92 -17.56
C GLU A 95 15.10 8.82 -16.67
N ASN A 96 14.98 8.44 -15.40
CA ASN A 96 14.21 9.19 -14.39
C ASN A 96 15.02 10.42 -13.95
N THR A 97 15.08 11.45 -14.78
CA THR A 97 15.80 12.71 -14.51
C THR A 97 14.94 13.76 -13.79
N SER A 98 13.73 13.40 -13.33
CA SER A 98 12.85 14.31 -12.58
C SER A 98 12.77 13.92 -11.10
N GLN A 99 13.04 14.88 -10.22
CA GLN A 99 12.80 14.78 -8.77
C GLN A 99 11.30 14.80 -8.40
N ALA A 100 10.40 14.90 -9.39
CA ALA A 100 8.96 14.83 -9.15
C ALA A 100 8.51 13.37 -8.91
N ALA A 101 7.67 13.16 -7.91
CA ALA A 101 7.16 11.84 -7.58
C ALA A 101 6.25 11.28 -8.70
N LYS A 102 6.65 10.15 -9.29
CA LYS A 102 6.00 9.48 -10.42
C LYS A 102 4.53 9.14 -10.12
N GLN A 103 3.60 9.40 -11.04
CA GLN A 103 2.21 8.96 -10.86
C GLN A 103 2.09 7.44 -10.96
N LEU A 104 1.20 6.84 -10.15
CA LEU A 104 0.94 5.41 -10.23
C LEU A 104 0.31 5.04 -11.57
N GLY A 105 0.96 4.15 -12.31
CA GLY A 105 0.37 3.41 -13.43
C GLY A 105 -0.22 2.09 -12.95
N LYS A 106 0.62 1.04 -12.95
CA LYS A 106 0.30 -0.28 -12.44
C LYS A 106 1.51 -0.90 -11.75
N VAL A 107 1.31 -1.47 -10.57
CA VAL A 107 2.32 -2.27 -9.86
C VAL A 107 1.76 -3.67 -9.61
N SER A 108 2.55 -4.72 -9.82
CA SER A 108 2.14 -6.11 -9.61
C SER A 108 3.07 -6.87 -8.67
N TYR A 109 2.47 -7.78 -7.91
CA TYR A 109 3.11 -8.83 -7.12
C TYR A 109 2.63 -10.17 -7.69
N ARG A 110 3.45 -10.77 -8.57
CA ARG A 110 3.10 -12.02 -9.25
C ARG A 110 3.29 -13.21 -8.32
N ASN A 111 2.30 -14.10 -8.27
CA ASN A 111 2.32 -15.30 -7.41
C ASN A 111 2.67 -14.96 -5.95
N LEU A 112 2.09 -13.87 -5.43
CA LEU A 112 2.31 -13.35 -4.08
C LEU A 112 1.90 -14.37 -3.02
N TRP A 113 0.72 -14.97 -3.20
CA TRP A 113 0.39 -16.27 -2.63
C TRP A 113 0.36 -17.29 -3.76
N GLU A 114 0.36 -18.58 -3.44
CA GLU A 114 0.36 -19.61 -4.49
C GLU A 114 -0.89 -19.50 -5.37
N GLY A 115 -0.69 -19.21 -6.65
CA GLY A 115 -1.77 -19.00 -7.62
C GLY A 115 -2.42 -17.62 -7.56
N VAL A 116 -1.90 -16.67 -6.78
CA VAL A 116 -2.48 -15.33 -6.63
C VAL A 116 -1.51 -14.26 -7.14
N THR A 117 -1.91 -13.51 -8.16
CA THR A 117 -1.24 -12.26 -8.55
C THR A 117 -2.05 -11.08 -8.03
N LEU A 118 -1.40 -10.15 -7.32
CA LEU A 118 -2.02 -8.91 -6.85
C LEU A 118 -1.50 -7.75 -7.69
N SER A 119 -2.38 -6.91 -8.22
CA SER A 119 -1.99 -5.64 -8.85
C SER A 119 -2.65 -4.45 -8.21
N TYR A 120 -1.94 -3.33 -8.21
CA TYR A 120 -2.41 -2.02 -7.79
C TYR A 120 -2.41 -1.09 -8.99
N GLU A 121 -3.52 -0.41 -9.24
CA GLU A 121 -3.68 0.54 -10.35
C GLU A 121 -4.33 1.83 -9.86
N LYS A 122 -4.01 2.94 -10.53
CA LYS A 122 -4.71 4.21 -10.28
C LYS A 122 -6.19 4.05 -10.61
N TYR A 123 -7.04 4.55 -9.73
CA TYR A 123 -8.49 4.58 -9.95
C TYR A 123 -8.97 6.01 -10.17
N ARG A 124 -9.98 6.19 -11.05
CA ARG A 124 -10.47 7.53 -11.44
C ARG A 124 -10.96 8.35 -10.25
N SER A 125 -11.58 7.70 -9.27
CA SER A 125 -12.12 8.32 -8.05
C SER A 125 -11.70 7.48 -6.83
N GLY A 126 -10.47 7.66 -6.37
CA GLY A 126 -9.91 6.91 -5.24
C GLY A 126 -8.39 7.07 -5.15
N VAL A 127 -7.76 6.37 -4.21
CA VAL A 127 -6.29 6.38 -4.06
C VAL A 127 -5.69 5.32 -4.96
N VAL A 128 -6.14 4.07 -4.79
CA VAL A 128 -5.63 2.92 -5.52
C VAL A 128 -6.67 1.83 -5.58
N LYS A 129 -6.67 1.06 -6.66
CA LYS A 129 -7.50 -0.11 -6.84
C LYS A 129 -6.64 -1.37 -6.78
N SER A 130 -7.06 -2.34 -5.99
CA SER A 130 -6.37 -3.62 -5.78
C SER A 130 -7.13 -4.72 -6.52
N THR A 131 -6.44 -5.42 -7.42
CA THR A 131 -7.03 -6.54 -8.18
C THR A 131 -6.26 -7.82 -7.87
N TYR A 132 -6.98 -8.83 -7.39
CA TYR A 132 -6.46 -10.16 -7.12
C TYR A 132 -6.87 -11.09 -8.27
N TYR A 133 -5.88 -11.67 -8.95
CA TYR A 133 -6.07 -12.65 -10.00
C TYR A 133 -5.72 -14.04 -9.46
N ILE A 134 -6.75 -14.83 -9.20
CA ILE A 134 -6.65 -16.21 -8.73
C ILE A 134 -6.60 -17.11 -9.95
N GLN A 135 -5.44 -17.72 -10.21
CA GLN A 135 -5.24 -18.64 -11.31
C GLN A 135 -6.13 -19.88 -11.17
N PRO A 136 -6.50 -20.53 -12.30
CA PRO A 136 -7.19 -21.82 -12.27
C PRO A 136 -6.51 -22.80 -11.32
N ARG A 137 -7.31 -23.48 -10.49
CA ARG A 137 -6.82 -24.28 -9.36
C ARG A 137 -5.97 -25.48 -9.80
N GLY A 138 -6.17 -25.96 -11.03
CA GLY A 138 -5.50 -27.16 -11.52
C GLY A 138 -5.76 -28.36 -10.62
N LYS A 139 -4.70 -28.98 -10.09
CA LYS A 139 -4.77 -30.13 -9.17
C LYS A 139 -4.71 -29.76 -7.68
N ASN A 140 -4.57 -28.46 -7.36
CA ASN A 140 -4.44 -28.03 -5.97
C ASN A 140 -5.74 -28.25 -5.20
N LYS A 141 -5.65 -28.79 -3.98
CA LYS A 141 -6.82 -29.02 -3.13
C LYS A 141 -7.24 -27.77 -2.34
N VAL A 142 -6.27 -26.91 -2.05
CA VAL A 142 -6.48 -25.67 -1.29
C VAL A 142 -6.95 -24.56 -2.23
N ASP A 143 -7.96 -23.82 -1.81
CA ASP A 143 -8.37 -22.60 -2.49
C ASP A 143 -7.31 -21.50 -2.30
N ALA A 144 -6.83 -20.91 -3.38
CA ALA A 144 -5.88 -19.81 -3.31
C ALA A 144 -6.47 -18.58 -2.60
N VAL A 145 -7.80 -18.40 -2.61
CA VAL A 145 -8.50 -17.33 -1.88
C VAL A 145 -8.24 -17.41 -0.37
N ASP A 146 -8.22 -18.62 0.21
CA ASP A 146 -8.04 -18.85 1.65
C ASP A 146 -6.62 -18.50 2.15
N GLN A 147 -5.67 -18.34 1.23
CA GLN A 147 -4.30 -17.94 1.53
C GLN A 147 -4.15 -16.42 1.67
N ILE A 148 -5.06 -15.63 1.07
CA ILE A 148 -4.95 -14.18 1.03
C ILE A 148 -5.20 -13.61 2.43
N ARG A 149 -4.16 -12.97 2.98
CA ARG A 149 -4.19 -12.36 4.31
C ARG A 149 -3.48 -11.02 4.30
N LEU A 150 -4.22 -9.98 4.62
CA LEU A 150 -3.73 -8.61 4.69
C LEU A 150 -3.77 -8.18 6.15
N ARG A 151 -2.64 -7.69 6.68
CA ARG A 151 -2.58 -7.08 8.02
C ARG A 151 -2.39 -5.58 7.91
N TYR A 152 -3.25 -4.85 8.59
CA TYR A 152 -3.26 -3.39 8.64
C TYR A 152 -2.60 -2.95 9.96
N ASN A 153 -1.89 -1.82 9.94
CA ASN A 153 -1.30 -1.25 11.17
C ASN A 153 -2.32 -0.62 12.12
N VAL A 154 -3.58 -0.53 11.71
CA VAL A 154 -4.69 0.01 12.49
C VAL A 154 -5.84 -0.99 12.54
N PRO A 155 -6.74 -0.90 13.53
CA PRO A 155 -7.93 -1.74 13.57
C PRO A 155 -8.77 -1.62 12.31
N VAL A 156 -9.33 -2.74 11.88
CA VAL A 156 -10.19 -2.81 10.70
C VAL A 156 -11.53 -3.47 11.01
N GLU A 157 -12.59 -2.97 10.37
CA GLU A 157 -13.95 -3.46 10.52
C GLU A 157 -14.66 -3.53 9.16
N VAL A 158 -15.51 -4.54 8.98
CA VAL A 158 -16.40 -4.62 7.81
C VAL A 158 -17.74 -3.97 8.17
N ASP A 159 -18.09 -2.88 7.48
CA ASP A 159 -19.35 -2.16 7.72
C ASP A 159 -20.58 -2.96 7.22
N LYS A 160 -21.79 -2.46 7.57
CA LYS A 160 -23.06 -3.08 7.14
C LYS A 160 -23.26 -3.14 5.63
N SER A 161 -22.53 -2.33 4.87
CA SER A 161 -22.56 -2.31 3.40
C SER A 161 -21.49 -3.22 2.77
N GLY A 162 -20.70 -3.91 3.59
CA GLY A 162 -19.62 -4.81 3.17
C GLY A 162 -18.30 -4.11 2.85
N ASN A 163 -18.14 -2.82 3.13
CA ASN A 163 -16.88 -2.10 2.94
C ASN A 163 -15.93 -2.38 4.11
N LEU A 164 -14.63 -2.32 3.87
CA LEU A 164 -13.63 -2.39 4.93
C LEU A 164 -13.27 -0.97 5.39
N LEU A 165 -13.30 -0.73 6.69
CA LEU A 165 -12.91 0.53 7.32
C LEU A 165 -11.61 0.32 8.09
N ALA A 166 -10.62 1.16 7.85
CA ALA A 166 -9.38 1.24 8.62
C ALA A 166 -9.37 2.57 9.38
N SER A 167 -9.40 2.52 10.70
CA SER A 167 -9.65 3.69 11.55
C SER A 167 -8.36 4.29 12.13
N PHE A 168 -8.23 5.60 12.01
CA PHE A 168 -7.17 6.42 12.59
C PHE A 168 -7.79 7.39 13.59
N GLU A 169 -6.98 8.07 14.40
CA GLU A 169 -7.46 9.15 15.28
C GLU A 169 -8.03 10.33 14.47
N THR A 170 -7.50 10.55 13.25
CA THR A 170 -7.86 11.69 12.38
C THR A 170 -8.95 11.39 11.37
N GLY A 171 -9.45 10.15 11.27
CA GLY A 171 -10.46 9.75 10.30
C GLY A 171 -10.40 8.27 9.92
N GLN A 172 -11.02 7.90 8.79
CA GLN A 172 -11.09 6.52 8.33
C GLN A 172 -10.72 6.38 6.86
N MET A 173 -9.93 5.35 6.53
CA MET A 173 -9.77 4.86 5.16
C MET A 173 -10.84 3.82 4.87
N LYS A 174 -11.43 3.85 3.67
CA LYS A 174 -12.44 2.88 3.25
C LYS A 174 -12.02 2.11 2.00
N GLU A 175 -12.13 0.80 2.05
CA GLU A 175 -12.06 -0.09 0.89
C GLU A 175 -13.46 -0.55 0.51
N SER A 176 -13.86 -0.38 -0.75
CA SER A 176 -15.19 -0.79 -1.20
C SER A 176 -15.37 -2.29 -1.03
N ARG A 177 -16.62 -2.74 -0.81
CA ARG A 177 -16.92 -4.17 -0.82
C ARG A 177 -16.31 -4.86 -2.06
N PRO A 178 -15.78 -6.09 -1.94
CA PRO A 178 -15.15 -6.75 -3.07
C PRO A 178 -16.19 -7.09 -4.14
N VAL A 179 -15.83 -6.88 -5.40
CA VAL A 179 -16.59 -7.39 -6.56
C VAL A 179 -15.75 -8.50 -7.19
N ALA A 180 -16.37 -9.63 -7.50
CA ALA A 180 -15.67 -10.75 -8.12
C ALA A 180 -16.41 -11.33 -9.33
N TRP A 181 -15.65 -11.86 -10.28
CA TRP A 181 -16.17 -12.51 -11.47
C TRP A 181 -15.15 -13.48 -12.08
N GLN A 182 -15.66 -14.40 -12.90
CA GLN A 182 -14.86 -15.21 -13.81
C GLN A 182 -15.10 -14.77 -15.24
N GLU A 183 -14.08 -14.89 -16.08
CA GLU A 183 -14.24 -14.72 -17.53
C GLU A 183 -14.36 -16.10 -18.20
N ILE A 184 -15.58 -16.46 -18.61
CA ILE A 184 -15.89 -17.76 -19.20
C ILE A 184 -16.40 -17.52 -20.62
N LYS A 185 -15.64 -17.96 -21.62
CA LYS A 185 -15.98 -17.80 -23.05
C LYS A 185 -16.28 -16.33 -23.41
N GLY A 186 -15.46 -15.40 -22.88
CA GLY A 186 -15.58 -13.96 -23.13
C GLY A 186 -16.72 -13.26 -22.38
N ARG A 187 -17.39 -13.93 -21.44
CA ARG A 187 -18.44 -13.34 -20.59
C ARG A 187 -18.00 -13.26 -19.15
N ARG A 188 -18.34 -12.16 -18.48
CA ARG A 188 -18.17 -12.02 -17.01
C ARG A 188 -19.31 -12.75 -16.30
N VAL A 189 -18.97 -13.83 -15.61
CA VAL A 189 -19.87 -14.57 -14.72
C VAL A 189 -19.62 -14.07 -13.29
N PRO A 190 -20.59 -13.42 -12.64
CA PRO A 190 -20.40 -12.87 -11.30
C PRO A 190 -20.17 -13.98 -10.27
N VAL A 191 -19.31 -13.71 -9.29
CA VAL A 191 -19.08 -14.57 -8.13
C VAL A 191 -19.27 -13.70 -6.89
N GLU A 192 -20.04 -14.17 -5.91
CA GLU A 192 -20.17 -13.46 -4.65
C GLU A 192 -18.82 -13.34 -3.95
N ALA A 193 -18.50 -12.17 -3.41
CA ALA A 193 -17.29 -11.94 -2.64
C ALA A 193 -17.56 -10.98 -1.48
N SER A 194 -16.86 -11.22 -0.38
CA SER A 194 -16.93 -10.40 0.84
C SER A 194 -15.59 -10.40 1.54
N PHE A 195 -15.31 -9.34 2.31
CA PHE A 195 -14.21 -9.38 3.26
C PHE A 195 -14.52 -10.39 4.38
N ARG A 196 -13.47 -11.06 4.85
CA ARG A 196 -13.52 -11.96 5.99
C ARG A 196 -12.57 -11.43 7.05
N SER A 197 -13.10 -11.01 8.20
CA SER A 197 -12.27 -10.65 9.36
C SER A 197 -11.56 -11.89 9.90
N LEU A 198 -10.24 -11.78 10.08
CA LEU A 198 -9.36 -12.83 10.63
C LEU A 198 -8.74 -12.42 11.97
N GLY A 199 -9.02 -11.19 12.41
CA GLY A 199 -8.59 -10.61 13.68
C GLY A 199 -8.94 -9.13 13.71
N LYS A 200 -8.43 -8.39 14.70
CA LYS A 200 -8.67 -6.94 14.82
C LYS A 200 -8.02 -6.11 13.71
N GLN A 201 -6.98 -6.64 13.08
CA GLN A 201 -6.14 -5.95 12.10
C GLN A 201 -5.92 -6.78 10.83
N GLU A 202 -6.52 -7.97 10.75
CA GLU A 202 -6.29 -8.91 9.65
C GLU A 202 -7.59 -9.23 8.93
N VAL A 203 -7.51 -9.22 7.60
CA VAL A 203 -8.62 -9.60 6.73
C VAL A 203 -8.14 -10.51 5.59
N GLY A 204 -9.07 -11.33 5.13
CA GLY A 204 -8.96 -12.05 3.87
C GLY A 204 -10.27 -11.89 3.10
N PHE A 205 -10.52 -12.83 2.18
CA PHE A 205 -11.75 -12.87 1.42
C PHE A 205 -12.56 -14.12 1.73
N ARG A 206 -13.87 -14.03 1.49
CA ARG A 206 -14.77 -15.17 1.36
C ARG A 206 -15.51 -15.03 0.04
N THR A 207 -15.57 -16.11 -0.72
CA THR A 207 -16.24 -16.17 -2.01
C THR A 207 -17.39 -17.17 -2.01
N GLY A 208 -18.35 -16.97 -2.92
CA GLY A 208 -19.32 -17.99 -3.28
C GLY A 208 -18.69 -19.09 -4.14
N SER A 209 -19.51 -20.04 -4.58
CA SER A 209 -19.06 -21.09 -5.52
C SER A 209 -18.63 -20.49 -6.86
N TYR A 210 -17.53 -21.01 -7.39
CA TYR A 210 -17.00 -20.62 -8.70
C TYR A 210 -16.33 -21.84 -9.36
N ASP A 211 -16.15 -21.81 -10.68
CA ASP A 211 -15.56 -22.92 -11.42
C ASP A 211 -14.01 -22.88 -11.31
N PRO A 212 -13.36 -23.87 -10.68
CA PRO A 212 -11.92 -23.85 -10.46
C PRO A 212 -11.08 -23.94 -11.76
N GLN A 213 -11.68 -24.22 -12.92
CA GLN A 213 -11.00 -24.28 -14.21
C GLN A 213 -10.77 -22.89 -14.84
N PHE A 214 -11.45 -21.86 -14.34
CA PHE A 214 -11.36 -20.49 -14.85
C PHE A 214 -10.73 -19.56 -13.82
N GLN A 215 -10.03 -18.53 -14.29
CA GLN A 215 -9.47 -17.50 -13.43
C GLN A 215 -10.61 -16.77 -12.69
N LEU A 216 -10.43 -16.59 -11.39
CA LEU A 216 -11.29 -15.72 -10.58
C LEU A 216 -10.59 -14.39 -10.39
N VAL A 217 -11.30 -13.30 -10.64
CA VAL A 217 -10.83 -11.93 -10.37
C VAL A 217 -11.62 -11.40 -9.19
N ILE A 218 -10.94 -10.87 -8.17
CA ILE A 218 -11.53 -10.18 -7.02
C ILE A 218 -10.94 -8.77 -6.98
N ASP A 219 -11.80 -7.77 -6.88
CA ASP A 219 -11.42 -6.38 -7.19
C ASP A 219 -12.07 -5.37 -6.22
N PRO A 220 -11.58 -5.26 -4.98
CA PRO A 220 -11.91 -4.14 -4.11
C PRO A 220 -11.19 -2.85 -4.56
N THR A 221 -11.79 -1.70 -4.26
CA THR A 221 -11.21 -0.39 -4.58
C THR A 221 -11.02 0.41 -3.31
N LEU A 222 -9.80 0.89 -3.04
CA LEU A 222 -9.54 1.78 -1.92
C LEU A 222 -9.97 3.21 -2.29
N VAL A 223 -11.05 3.65 -1.65
CA VAL A 223 -11.61 4.99 -1.81
C VAL A 223 -11.31 5.77 -0.53
N TRP A 224 -10.46 6.79 -0.64
CA TRP A 224 -10.39 7.80 0.41
C TRP A 224 -11.62 8.69 0.31
N ASN A 225 -12.41 8.71 1.37
CA ASN A 225 -13.38 9.77 1.60
C ASN A 225 -12.97 10.43 2.90
N THR A 226 -12.65 11.71 2.88
CA THR A 226 -12.60 12.51 4.10
C THR A 226 -14.03 12.60 4.60
N PHE A 227 -14.45 11.71 5.50
CA PHE A 227 -15.67 11.93 6.27
C PHE A 227 -15.32 12.90 7.39
N MET A 228 -15.79 14.14 7.27
CA MET A 228 -15.92 15.04 8.42
C MET A 228 -17.26 14.71 9.07
N GLY A 229 -17.24 13.99 10.19
CA GLY A 229 -18.44 13.56 10.91
C GLY A 229 -18.15 12.57 12.03
N SER A 230 -19.12 12.37 12.94
CA SER A 230 -19.04 11.43 14.06
C SER A 230 -19.95 10.21 13.87
N GLY A 231 -19.98 9.28 14.82
CA GLY A 231 -20.99 8.20 14.83
C GLY A 231 -22.42 8.67 15.15
N GLY A 232 -22.59 9.97 15.46
CA GLY A 232 -23.85 10.62 15.79
C GLY A 232 -24.55 11.25 14.58
N THR A 233 -25.48 12.18 14.84
CA THR A 233 -26.14 12.95 13.77
C THR A 233 -25.33 14.20 13.48
N ASP A 234 -24.70 14.23 12.30
CA ASP A 234 -23.99 15.42 11.83
C ASP A 234 -24.93 16.32 11.01
N TYR A 235 -24.84 17.63 11.22
CA TYR A 235 -25.60 18.62 10.46
C TYR A 235 -24.66 19.50 9.65
N ALA A 236 -24.67 19.33 8.32
CA ALA A 236 -24.04 20.26 7.41
C ALA A 236 -24.96 21.47 7.19
N LEU A 237 -24.60 22.62 7.75
CA LEU A 237 -25.39 23.86 7.70
C LEU A 237 -25.00 24.76 6.52
N ALA A 238 -23.75 24.64 6.04
CA ALA A 238 -23.29 25.40 4.89
C ALA A 238 -22.21 24.66 4.09
N ILE A 239 -22.20 24.90 2.78
CA ILE A 239 -21.17 24.48 1.85
C ILE A 239 -20.73 25.68 1.00
N ALA A 240 -19.42 25.87 0.83
CA ALA A 240 -18.85 26.87 -0.07
C ALA A 240 -17.66 26.29 -0.83
N VAL A 241 -17.39 26.81 -2.02
CA VAL A 241 -16.23 26.45 -2.85
C VAL A 241 -15.48 27.73 -3.19
N ASP A 242 -14.16 27.76 -2.97
CA ASP A 242 -13.34 28.91 -3.37
C ASP A 242 -12.85 28.80 -4.83
N THR A 243 -12.20 29.86 -5.31
CA THR A 243 -11.68 29.92 -6.69
C THR A 243 -10.52 28.96 -6.96
N SER A 244 -9.94 28.36 -5.92
CA SER A 244 -8.91 27.31 -6.04
C SER A 244 -9.50 25.90 -6.03
N GLY A 245 -10.83 25.78 -5.91
CA GLY A 245 -11.53 24.50 -5.87
C GLY A 245 -11.52 23.83 -4.49
N ASN A 246 -11.13 24.53 -3.43
CA ASN A 246 -11.25 24.01 -2.07
C ASN A 246 -12.72 24.04 -1.65
N VAL A 247 -13.17 22.98 -0.98
CA VAL A 247 -14.54 22.84 -0.47
C VAL A 247 -14.53 23.06 1.04
N TYR A 248 -15.36 23.99 1.51
CA TYR A 248 -15.55 24.32 2.92
C TYR A 248 -16.94 23.82 3.34
N VAL A 249 -16.99 23.03 4.41
CA VAL A 249 -18.24 22.55 5.01
C VAL A 249 -18.29 23.07 6.44
N ALA A 250 -19.37 23.73 6.82
CA ALA A 250 -19.60 24.20 8.18
C ALA A 250 -20.85 23.53 8.76
N GLY A 251 -20.79 23.15 10.04
CA GLY A 251 -21.80 22.33 10.69
C GLY A 251 -21.47 22.02 12.14
N TYR A 252 -22.20 21.07 12.72
CA TYR A 252 -21.90 20.49 14.03
C TYR A 252 -22.05 18.97 14.00
N SER A 253 -21.26 18.31 14.86
CA SER A 253 -21.24 16.86 15.12
C SER A 253 -21.64 16.57 16.55
#